data_AF-A0A4U1JEP9-F1
#
_entry.id   AF-A0A4U1JEP9-F1
#
_cell.length_a   1.000
_cell.length_b   1.000
_cell.length_c   1.000
_cell.angle_alpha   90.00
_cell.angle_beta   90.00
_cell.angle_gamma   90.00
#
_symmetry.space_group_name_H-M   'P 1'
#
loop_
_entity.id
_entity.type
_entity.pdbx_description
1 polymer ?
#
loop_
_entity_poly.entity_id
_entity_poly.type
_entity_poly.pdbx_seq_one_letter_code
_entity_poly.pdbx_strand_id
1 'polypeptide(L)'
;MPNLLAMSFEGELAPCFDLRCLHPGSKRPPDGWGLGYYPGGEPSASVLKEPAPPHGSIRSELVKAWEHLEASLFVLHIRTATWGAISDANTQPFSRSYAGRDWLFSHSGSLRHRLERSSTKSLFEPTGSTDSELIFCELLAVFAQNGWRSIGDADPAAVRAFFERLGAHGNMSSVLTDGRDLLAYADAHGEGHLHLGTIRPPYQKLILEDADLLLDFSRRGVEAQKGILVASNPLEGLGATWKAMSPGHLLVVRQGAIIVDMPPGAATVQRAAGRDLQRPAPAEPRHLSIVHRTAYHYDKPVERSSHLLRLTPIHDRLQTLHASTITLSVDGKQRDYDDVFGNHARKVVIEQSYTELVIEARSEVSLLDTEPFGLRPFHARSTIPLVWMPWQRQVLQPYLLPPELPESQLEVLARYAMTFVERNDYDLVDTLLDLNQTIYRDYLYQKGSTSLSTTPYEVYTRRTGVCQDFANLFICLARLLSVPARYVCGYLYTGPKHPNHSMAEASHAWVQVYLPEVGWKGFDPTSGVVTQTDHVRLAVGRSYVDATPTSGTIYTSGVRETLDVAVHVTPIG
;
A
#
# COMPACT_ATOMS: atom_id res chain seq x y z
N MET A 1 -9.93 26.69 -20.32
CA MET A 1 -8.86 26.85 -19.30
C MET A 1 -7.76 25.87 -19.64
N PRO A 2 -6.48 26.15 -19.36
CA PRO A 2 -5.43 25.17 -19.61
C PRO A 2 -5.71 23.89 -18.80
N ASN A 3 -5.61 22.72 -19.44
CA ASN A 3 -5.75 21.45 -18.74
C ASN A 3 -4.41 21.04 -18.16
N LEU A 4 -4.31 21.13 -16.83
CA LEU A 4 -3.20 20.58 -16.08
C LEU A 4 -3.63 19.22 -15.54
N LEU A 5 -2.78 18.22 -15.70
CA LEU A 5 -2.95 16.90 -15.11
C LEU A 5 -1.61 16.39 -14.60
N ALA A 6 -1.54 15.97 -13.36
CA ALA A 6 -0.42 15.21 -12.82
C ALA A 6 -0.93 13.95 -12.14
N MET A 7 -0.15 12.87 -12.21
CA MET A 7 -0.55 11.56 -11.70
C MET A 7 0.62 10.90 -11.00
N SER A 8 0.35 10.24 -9.87
CA SER A 8 1.28 9.37 -9.15
C SER A 8 0.58 8.06 -8.83
N PHE A 9 1.20 6.94 -9.19
CA PHE A 9 0.68 5.59 -9.01
C PHE A 9 1.56 4.75 -8.10
N GLU A 10 0.96 3.72 -7.51
CA GLU A 10 1.63 2.69 -6.73
C GLU A 10 2.39 1.74 -7.66
N GLY A 11 3.61 2.10 -8.03
CA GLY A 11 4.37 1.40 -9.06
C GLY A 11 4.07 1.94 -10.47
N GLU A 12 4.66 1.29 -11.46
CA GLU A 12 4.62 1.76 -12.84
C GLU A 12 3.34 1.35 -13.56
N LEU A 13 2.89 2.21 -14.47
CA LEU A 13 1.77 1.99 -15.36
C LEU A 13 2.12 2.53 -16.75
N ALA A 14 1.45 1.99 -17.77
CA ALA A 14 1.63 2.39 -19.15
C ALA A 14 0.32 2.95 -19.77
N PRO A 15 -0.13 4.14 -19.33
CA PRO A 15 -1.37 4.75 -19.82
C PRO A 15 -1.27 5.19 -21.28
N CYS A 16 -2.39 5.07 -21.99
CA CYS A 16 -2.58 5.67 -23.31
C CYS A 16 -3.16 7.08 -23.15
N PHE A 17 -2.46 8.10 -23.64
CA PHE A 17 -2.97 9.48 -23.71
C PHE A 17 -3.50 9.77 -25.12
N ASP A 18 -4.80 10.05 -25.24
CA ASP A 18 -5.45 10.45 -26.49
C ASP A 18 -5.89 11.91 -26.40
N LEU A 19 -5.15 12.80 -27.07
CA LEU A 19 -5.43 14.24 -27.10
C LEU A 19 -6.56 14.55 -28.07
N ARG A 20 -7.82 14.43 -27.61
CA ARG A 20 -9.04 14.69 -28.39
C ARG A 20 -9.11 16.10 -28.96
N CYS A 21 -8.53 17.08 -28.26
CA CYS A 21 -8.44 18.46 -28.75
C CYS A 21 -7.61 18.61 -30.04
N LEU A 22 -6.88 17.56 -30.45
CA LEU A 22 -6.14 17.51 -31.70
C LEU A 22 -6.81 16.65 -32.77
N HIS A 23 -7.94 16.00 -32.48
CA HIS A 23 -8.62 15.17 -33.48
C HIS A 23 -9.18 16.04 -34.63
N PRO A 24 -9.23 15.52 -35.86
CA PRO A 24 -9.91 16.20 -36.96
C PRO A 24 -11.38 16.52 -36.60
N GLY A 25 -11.78 17.79 -36.73
CA GLY A 25 -13.15 18.24 -36.41
C GLY A 25 -13.37 18.70 -34.98
N SER A 26 -12.35 18.65 -34.12
CA SER A 26 -12.36 19.37 -32.84
C SER A 26 -12.33 20.90 -33.06
N LYS A 27 -12.57 21.69 -31.99
CA LYS A 27 -12.47 23.16 -32.05
C LYS A 27 -11.02 23.61 -32.36
N ARG A 28 -10.75 24.91 -32.25
CA ARG A 28 -9.38 25.45 -32.38
C ARG A 28 -8.39 24.63 -31.53
N PRO A 29 -7.30 24.11 -32.11
CA PRO A 29 -6.30 23.34 -31.38
C PRO A 29 -5.61 24.24 -30.32
N PRO A 30 -5.08 23.64 -29.24
CA PRO A 30 -4.39 24.38 -28.19
C PRO A 30 -3.15 25.10 -28.74
N ASP A 31 -2.68 26.13 -28.03
CA ASP A 31 -1.47 26.86 -28.45
C ASP A 31 -0.19 26.03 -28.17
N GLY A 32 -0.31 24.95 -27.38
CA GLY A 32 0.70 23.92 -27.24
C GLY A 32 0.28 22.81 -26.28
N TRP A 33 1.00 21.70 -26.26
CA TRP A 33 0.87 20.67 -25.23
C TRP A 33 2.23 20.10 -24.87
N GLY A 34 2.33 19.48 -23.70
CA GLY A 34 3.50 18.69 -23.35
C GLY A 34 3.23 17.67 -22.26
N LEU A 35 3.96 16.57 -22.34
CA LEU A 35 3.94 15.44 -21.41
C LEU A 35 5.35 15.21 -20.88
N GLY A 36 5.48 15.21 -19.56
CA GLY A 36 6.68 14.81 -18.84
C GLY A 36 6.42 13.56 -18.01
N TYR A 37 7.40 12.66 -17.96
CA TYR A 37 7.33 11.42 -17.18
C TYR A 37 8.74 10.93 -16.83
N TYR A 38 8.83 9.94 -15.94
CA TYR A 38 10.08 9.36 -15.45
C TYR A 38 10.14 7.86 -15.82
N PRO A 39 10.74 7.51 -16.96
CA PRO A 39 10.83 6.11 -17.39
C PRO A 39 11.58 5.26 -16.37
N GLY A 40 11.08 4.06 -16.06
CA GLY A 40 11.77 3.13 -15.16
C GLY A 40 11.90 3.61 -13.70
N GLY A 41 11.17 4.67 -13.31
CA GLY A 41 11.33 5.33 -12.02
C GLY A 41 12.68 6.04 -11.84
N GLU A 42 13.42 6.27 -12.92
CA GLU A 42 14.71 6.94 -12.89
C GLU A 42 14.58 8.42 -12.50
N PRO A 43 15.62 9.04 -11.91
CA PRO A 43 15.62 10.47 -11.62
C PRO A 43 15.69 11.36 -12.87
N SER A 44 15.79 10.77 -14.08
CA SER A 44 15.85 11.47 -15.35
C SER A 44 14.45 11.61 -15.95
N ALA A 45 14.07 12.81 -16.36
CA ALA A 45 12.75 13.07 -16.92
C ALA A 45 12.80 13.03 -18.46
N SER A 46 11.83 12.36 -19.07
CA SER A 46 11.54 12.48 -20.49
C SER A 46 10.43 13.50 -20.71
N VAL A 47 10.66 14.48 -21.57
CA VAL A 47 9.68 15.54 -21.86
C VAL A 47 9.44 15.68 -23.35
N LEU A 48 8.19 15.45 -23.77
CA LEU A 48 7.72 15.66 -25.13
C LEU A 48 6.81 16.87 -25.16
N LYS A 49 7.06 17.80 -26.10
CA LYS A 49 6.29 19.03 -26.26
C LYS A 49 5.96 19.28 -27.72
N GLU A 50 4.92 20.03 -27.96
CA GLU A 50 4.62 20.57 -29.28
C GLU A 50 3.93 21.93 -29.16
N PRO A 51 4.59 23.03 -29.58
CA PRO A 51 3.95 24.32 -29.74
C PRO A 51 3.12 24.34 -31.04
N ALA A 52 1.96 25.02 -31.02
CA ALA A 52 1.04 25.14 -32.17
C ALA A 52 0.77 23.81 -32.92
N PRO A 53 0.36 22.74 -32.22
CA PRO A 53 0.11 21.44 -32.84
C PRO A 53 -0.97 21.54 -33.93
N PRO A 54 -0.77 20.91 -35.10
CA PRO A 54 -1.84 20.74 -36.07
C PRO A 54 -2.84 19.68 -35.60
N HIS A 55 -4.03 19.66 -36.19
CA HIS A 55 -4.93 18.52 -36.05
C HIS A 55 -4.27 17.25 -36.60
N GLY A 56 -4.44 16.12 -35.90
CA GLY A 56 -3.82 14.84 -36.27
C GLY A 56 -2.30 14.87 -36.15
N SER A 57 -1.75 15.63 -35.19
CA SER A 57 -0.30 15.68 -34.97
C SER A 57 0.30 14.28 -34.82
N ILE A 58 1.39 14.01 -35.55
CA ILE A 58 2.13 12.76 -35.43
C ILE A 58 2.69 12.61 -34.01
N ARG A 59 3.08 13.71 -33.35
CA ARG A 59 3.57 13.64 -31.96
C ARG A 59 2.47 13.23 -30.99
N SER A 60 1.23 13.68 -31.19
CA SER A 60 0.10 13.23 -30.35
C SER A 60 -0.28 11.78 -30.62
N GLU A 61 -0.27 11.35 -31.89
CA GLU A 61 -0.50 9.94 -32.24
C GLU A 61 0.61 9.03 -31.70
N LEU A 62 1.85 9.51 -31.63
CA LEU A 62 2.95 8.78 -31.00
C LEU A 62 2.65 8.51 -29.53
N VAL A 63 2.31 9.53 -28.73
CA VAL A 63 2.00 9.33 -27.30
C VAL A 63 0.84 8.37 -27.09
N LYS A 64 -0.17 8.42 -27.95
CA LYS A 64 -1.30 7.49 -27.93
C LYS A 64 -0.90 6.04 -28.20
N ALA A 65 0.09 5.82 -29.08
CA ALA A 65 0.54 4.50 -29.48
C ALA A 65 1.78 3.99 -28.72
N TRP A 66 2.48 4.85 -27.95
CA TRP A 66 3.82 4.55 -27.46
C TRP A 66 3.84 3.46 -26.38
N GLU A 67 4.34 2.28 -26.73
CA GLU A 67 4.38 1.09 -25.86
C GLU A 67 5.30 1.23 -24.63
N HIS A 68 6.37 2.01 -24.73
CA HIS A 68 7.35 2.22 -23.67
C HIS A 68 7.10 3.45 -22.79
N LEU A 69 5.92 4.06 -22.87
CA LEU A 69 5.50 5.15 -21.99
C LEU A 69 5.06 4.61 -20.62
N GLU A 70 5.97 3.95 -19.91
CA GLU A 70 5.75 3.33 -18.61
C GLU A 70 6.44 4.13 -17.50
N ALA A 71 5.67 4.56 -16.50
CA ALA A 71 6.17 5.28 -15.33
C ALA A 71 5.14 5.24 -14.18
N SER A 72 5.58 5.57 -12.97
CA SER A 72 4.68 5.82 -11.84
C SER A 72 4.20 7.27 -11.77
N LEU A 73 4.86 8.19 -12.49
CA LEU A 73 4.66 9.64 -12.40
C LEU A 73 4.56 10.29 -13.77
N PHE A 74 3.50 11.08 -13.97
CA PHE A 74 3.24 11.81 -15.22
C PHE A 74 2.80 13.24 -14.93
N VAL A 75 3.21 14.18 -15.78
CA VAL A 75 2.75 15.57 -15.79
C VAL A 75 2.40 15.96 -17.23
N LEU A 76 1.12 16.22 -17.47
CA LEU A 76 0.58 16.69 -18.73
C LEU A 76 0.11 18.14 -18.58
N HIS A 77 0.42 18.96 -19.58
CA HIS A 77 -0.11 20.32 -19.69
C HIS A 77 -0.60 20.58 -21.11
N ILE A 78 -1.85 21.03 -21.23
CA ILE A 78 -2.44 21.54 -22.47
C ILE A 78 -2.56 23.06 -22.33
N ARG A 79 -1.76 23.79 -23.11
CA ARG A 79 -1.54 25.22 -22.99
C ARG A 79 -2.56 26.02 -23.82
N THR A 80 -3.11 27.05 -23.19
CA THR A 80 -3.71 28.21 -23.87
C THR A 80 -2.84 29.42 -23.55
N ALA A 81 -2.22 30.05 -24.55
CA ALA A 81 -1.15 31.02 -24.33
C ALA A 81 -1.69 32.38 -23.88
N THR A 82 -1.25 32.85 -22.71
CA THR A 82 -1.49 34.22 -22.21
C THR A 82 -0.23 35.09 -22.36
N TRP A 83 0.93 34.53 -22.04
CA TRP A 83 2.24 35.19 -22.12
C TRP A 83 3.25 34.38 -22.94
N GLY A 84 4.18 35.10 -23.58
CA GLY A 84 5.28 34.52 -24.35
C GLY A 84 4.89 33.97 -25.72
N ALA A 85 5.83 34.00 -26.67
CA ALA A 85 5.62 33.46 -28.01
C ALA A 85 5.28 31.95 -27.97
N ILE A 86 4.52 31.47 -28.95
CA ILE A 86 4.27 30.04 -29.14
C ILE A 86 5.57 29.40 -29.61
N SER A 87 6.22 28.64 -28.73
CA SER A 87 7.55 28.02 -28.94
C SER A 87 7.77 26.94 -27.89
N ASP A 88 8.67 25.98 -28.16
CA ASP A 88 9.04 24.92 -27.20
C ASP A 88 9.51 25.47 -25.86
N ALA A 89 10.29 26.56 -25.87
CA ALA A 89 10.81 27.21 -24.67
C ALA A 89 9.71 27.77 -23.76
N ASN A 90 8.51 28.02 -24.30
CA ASN A 90 7.37 28.55 -23.55
C ASN A 90 6.26 27.49 -23.34
N THR A 91 6.44 26.26 -23.81
CA THR A 91 5.48 25.16 -23.65
C THR A 91 5.83 24.33 -22.41
N GLN A 92 4.84 24.03 -21.59
CA GLN A 92 4.96 23.27 -20.34
C GLN A 92 4.83 21.75 -20.59
N PRO A 93 5.30 20.87 -19.67
CA PRO A 93 5.99 21.15 -18.41
C PRO A 93 7.41 21.69 -18.60
N PHE A 94 7.89 22.57 -17.72
CA PHE A 94 9.29 22.99 -17.72
C PHE A 94 10.16 21.93 -17.05
N SER A 95 11.39 21.74 -17.53
CA SER A 95 12.37 20.81 -16.95
C SER A 95 13.67 21.52 -16.58
N ARG A 96 14.24 21.16 -15.43
CA ARG A 96 15.56 21.60 -14.96
C ARG A 96 16.21 20.53 -14.10
N SER A 97 17.51 20.29 -14.31
CA SER A 97 18.28 19.38 -13.47
C SER A 97 18.80 20.08 -12.22
N TYR A 98 18.58 19.49 -11.06
CA TYR A 98 19.13 19.94 -9.78
C TYR A 98 19.27 18.76 -8.82
N ALA A 99 20.35 18.78 -8.02
CA ALA A 99 20.65 17.77 -7.01
C ALA A 99 20.73 16.30 -7.52
N GLY A 100 21.02 16.11 -8.82
CA GLY A 100 21.13 14.80 -9.47
C GLY A 100 19.80 14.23 -9.97
N ARG A 101 18.79 15.08 -10.15
CA ARG A 101 17.45 14.73 -10.63
C ARG A 101 16.96 15.78 -11.62
N ASP A 102 16.15 15.38 -12.57
CA ASP A 102 15.36 16.31 -13.37
C ASP A 102 14.07 16.64 -12.63
N TRP A 103 13.76 17.92 -12.58
CA TRP A 103 12.56 18.45 -11.95
C TRP A 103 11.61 18.91 -13.04
N LEU A 104 10.33 18.59 -12.89
CA LEU A 104 9.26 19.05 -13.76
C LEU A 104 8.32 20.00 -13.03
N PHE A 105 7.93 21.08 -13.71
CA PHE A 105 6.99 22.06 -13.18
C PHE A 105 5.92 22.43 -14.21
N SER A 106 4.68 22.50 -13.76
CA SER A 106 3.55 23.02 -14.52
C SER A 106 2.66 23.92 -13.68
N HIS A 107 2.06 24.90 -14.34
CA HIS A 107 1.27 25.98 -13.79
C HIS A 107 -0.02 26.14 -14.61
N SER A 108 -1.18 26.03 -13.95
CA SER A 108 -2.53 26.07 -14.56
C SER A 108 -3.08 27.50 -14.68
N GLY A 109 -2.27 28.53 -14.41
CA GLY A 109 -2.70 29.93 -14.35
C GLY A 109 -1.79 30.88 -15.12
N SER A 110 -1.99 32.17 -14.86
CA SER A 110 -1.11 33.24 -15.28
C SER A 110 -1.14 34.32 -14.22
N LEU A 111 0.01 34.93 -13.97
CA LEU A 111 0.06 36.10 -13.12
C LEU A 111 -0.54 37.31 -13.84
N ARG A 112 -1.16 38.19 -13.06
CA ARG A 112 -1.81 39.43 -13.56
C ARG A 112 -0.79 40.42 -14.12
N HIS A 113 0.45 40.33 -13.68
CA HIS A 113 1.58 41.10 -14.19
C HIS A 113 2.84 40.24 -14.20
N ARG A 114 3.79 40.62 -15.06
CA ARG A 114 5.08 39.94 -15.16
C ARG A 114 5.91 40.25 -13.92
N LEU A 115 6.39 39.21 -13.23
CA LEU A 115 7.35 39.37 -12.15
C LEU A 115 8.66 39.92 -12.71
N GLU A 116 9.21 40.94 -12.05
CA GLU A 116 10.56 41.39 -12.32
C GLU A 116 11.55 40.36 -11.78
N ARG A 117 12.62 40.07 -12.53
CA ARG A 117 13.70 39.22 -12.04
C ARG A 117 14.31 39.86 -10.80
N SER A 118 14.55 39.07 -9.75
CA SER A 118 15.39 39.55 -8.64
C SER A 118 16.74 40.00 -9.19
N SER A 119 17.24 41.16 -8.75
CA SER A 119 18.51 41.74 -9.20
C SER A 119 19.76 40.95 -8.76
N THR A 120 19.55 39.92 -7.94
CA THR A 120 20.58 38.96 -7.51
C THR A 120 20.83 37.89 -8.57
N LYS A 121 22.10 37.52 -8.81
CA LYS A 121 22.44 36.37 -9.65
C LYS A 121 21.78 35.10 -9.09
N SER A 122 20.79 34.56 -9.80
CA SER A 122 20.14 33.30 -9.45
C SER A 122 20.93 32.11 -10.02
N LEU A 123 20.86 30.97 -9.34
CA LEU A 123 21.45 29.71 -9.82
C LEU A 123 20.71 29.16 -11.05
N PHE A 124 19.42 29.51 -11.19
CA PHE A 124 18.56 29.01 -12.26
C PHE A 124 18.02 30.18 -13.08
N GLU A 125 18.12 30.07 -14.40
CA GLU A 125 17.65 31.07 -15.34
C GLU A 125 16.58 30.48 -16.29
N PRO A 126 15.50 31.22 -16.59
CA PRO A 126 14.51 30.78 -17.55
C PRO A 126 15.06 30.92 -18.98
N THR A 127 14.77 29.92 -19.82
CA THR A 127 15.17 29.89 -21.24
C THR A 127 14.15 30.65 -22.09
N GLY A 128 12.88 30.48 -21.76
CA GLY A 128 11.75 31.18 -22.36
C GLY A 128 11.44 32.51 -21.67
N SER A 129 10.25 33.01 -21.97
CA SER A 129 9.79 34.35 -21.56
C SER A 129 8.53 34.31 -20.69
N THR A 130 8.04 33.13 -20.32
CA THR A 130 6.84 32.98 -19.50
C THR A 130 7.10 33.31 -18.02
N ASP A 131 6.07 33.77 -17.33
CA ASP A 131 6.04 33.90 -15.87
C ASP A 131 6.23 32.53 -15.18
N SER A 132 5.63 31.49 -15.75
CA SER A 132 5.61 30.13 -15.23
C SER A 132 7.01 29.52 -15.12
N GLU A 133 7.89 29.74 -16.12
CA GLU A 133 9.28 29.26 -16.05
C GLU A 133 10.13 30.08 -15.05
N LEU A 134 9.85 31.37 -14.91
CA LEU A 134 10.51 32.21 -13.90
C LEU A 134 10.14 31.74 -12.48
N ILE A 135 8.86 31.47 -12.23
CA ILE A 135 8.39 30.90 -10.95
C ILE A 135 9.13 29.60 -10.64
N PHE A 136 9.27 28.72 -11.63
CA PHE A 136 10.00 27.47 -11.46
C PHE A 136 11.47 27.68 -11.08
N CYS A 137 12.15 28.61 -11.75
CA CYS A 137 13.56 28.93 -11.46
C CYS A 137 13.74 29.52 -10.04
N GLU A 138 12.84 30.41 -9.62
CA GLU A 138 12.84 30.97 -8.27
C GLU A 138 12.55 29.90 -7.20
N LEU A 139 11.62 28.98 -7.47
CA LEU A 139 11.31 27.87 -6.57
C LEU A 139 12.52 26.94 -6.38
N LEU A 140 13.19 26.55 -7.47
CA LEU A 140 14.42 25.75 -7.38
C LEU A 140 15.55 26.50 -6.66
N ALA A 141 15.64 27.83 -6.83
CA ALA A 141 16.60 28.64 -6.08
C ALA A 141 16.33 28.59 -4.57
N VAL A 142 15.06 28.63 -4.14
CA VAL A 142 14.68 28.44 -2.73
C VAL A 142 15.11 27.06 -2.22
N PHE A 143 14.87 26.00 -3.00
CA PHE A 143 15.33 24.64 -2.64
C PHE A 143 16.85 24.59 -2.47
N ALA A 144 17.60 25.15 -3.42
CA ALA A 144 19.05 25.21 -3.37
C ALA A 144 19.60 26.01 -2.19
N GLN A 145 19.00 27.17 -1.88
CA GLN A 145 19.41 28.01 -0.75
C GLN A 145 19.18 27.34 0.60
N ASN A 146 18.12 26.53 0.73
CA ASN A 146 17.83 25.76 1.94
C ASN A 146 18.53 24.40 1.99
N GLY A 147 19.32 24.05 0.97
CA GLY A 147 20.01 22.76 0.89
C GLY A 147 19.10 21.55 0.67
N TRP A 148 17.83 21.77 0.31
CA TRP A 148 16.90 20.70 -0.03
C TRP A 148 17.27 20.10 -1.38
N ARG A 149 17.37 18.76 -1.43
CA ARG A 149 17.81 18.02 -2.63
C ARG A 149 16.65 17.29 -3.31
N SER A 150 15.54 17.14 -2.63
CA SER A 150 14.30 16.53 -3.08
C SER A 150 13.09 17.23 -2.45
N ILE A 151 11.89 16.99 -2.96
CA ILE A 151 10.64 17.48 -2.35
C ILE A 151 10.49 16.90 -0.93
N GLY A 152 10.87 15.64 -0.73
CA GLY A 152 10.84 14.99 0.59
C GLY A 152 11.75 15.61 1.66
N ASP A 153 12.79 16.36 1.25
CA ASP A 153 13.68 17.09 2.18
C ASP A 153 13.12 18.45 2.60
N ALA A 154 12.20 19.00 1.80
CA ALA A 154 11.72 20.36 1.96
C ALA A 154 10.77 20.51 3.14
N ASP A 155 10.83 21.66 3.81
CA ASP A 155 9.78 22.04 4.76
C ASP A 155 8.50 22.41 4.00
N PRO A 156 7.41 21.63 4.11
CA PRO A 156 6.19 21.90 3.35
C PRO A 156 5.57 23.26 3.68
N ALA A 157 5.76 23.77 4.91
CA ALA A 157 5.23 25.08 5.30
C ALA A 157 5.97 26.22 4.57
N ALA A 158 7.29 26.11 4.43
CA ALA A 158 8.10 27.06 3.68
C ALA A 158 7.78 27.03 2.17
N VAL A 159 7.56 25.84 1.61
CA VAL A 159 7.14 25.70 0.20
C VAL A 159 5.74 26.29 -0.02
N ARG A 160 4.79 26.04 0.89
CA ARG A 160 3.45 26.65 0.82
C ARG A 160 3.54 28.18 0.88
N ALA A 161 4.32 28.73 1.81
CA ALA A 161 4.51 30.17 1.95
C ALA A 161 5.10 30.82 0.69
N PHE A 162 5.98 30.10 -0.04
CA PHE A 162 6.47 30.56 -1.35
C PHE A 162 5.32 30.73 -2.34
N PHE A 163 4.44 29.74 -2.48
CA PHE A 163 3.32 29.81 -3.40
C PHE A 163 2.27 30.84 -2.97
N GLU A 164 1.95 30.94 -1.68
CA GLU A 164 1.02 31.93 -1.13
C GLU A 164 1.49 33.37 -1.43
N ARG A 165 2.78 33.64 -1.27
CA ARG A 165 3.38 34.95 -1.59
C ARG A 165 3.20 35.31 -3.07
N LEU A 166 3.38 34.34 -3.97
CA LEU A 166 3.22 34.57 -5.41
C LEU A 166 1.74 34.61 -5.83
N GLY A 167 0.87 33.90 -5.12
CA GLY A 167 -0.58 33.92 -5.33
C GLY A 167 -1.19 35.31 -5.22
N ALA A 168 -0.59 36.21 -4.43
CA ALA A 168 -1.00 37.62 -4.36
C ALA A 168 -0.97 38.34 -5.73
N HIS A 169 -0.23 37.80 -6.70
CA HIS A 169 -0.05 38.36 -8.03
C HIS A 169 -0.95 37.69 -9.10
N GLY A 170 -1.69 36.63 -8.76
CA GLY A 170 -2.62 35.91 -9.64
C GLY A 170 -2.70 34.41 -9.31
N ASN A 171 -3.47 33.65 -10.09
CA ASN A 171 -3.60 32.19 -9.94
C ASN A 171 -2.23 31.50 -9.83
N MET A 172 -2.06 30.64 -8.82
CA MET A 172 -0.85 29.87 -8.54
C MET A 172 -1.08 28.35 -8.46
N SER A 173 -2.16 27.83 -9.05
CA SER A 173 -2.40 26.38 -9.09
C SER A 173 -1.30 25.68 -9.88
N SER A 174 -0.49 24.90 -9.18
CA SER A 174 0.78 24.37 -9.72
C SER A 174 1.06 22.96 -9.24
N VAL A 175 1.86 22.25 -10.04
CA VAL A 175 2.44 20.96 -9.71
C VAL A 175 3.95 20.98 -9.94
N LEU A 176 4.67 20.31 -9.06
CA LEU A 176 6.12 20.14 -9.09
C LEU A 176 6.45 18.68 -8.83
N THR A 177 7.41 18.11 -9.55
CA THR A 177 7.91 16.76 -9.26
C THR A 177 9.41 16.66 -9.49
N ASP A 178 10.09 15.83 -8.70
CA ASP A 178 11.52 15.50 -8.80
C ASP A 178 11.77 14.03 -9.23
N GLY A 179 10.74 13.40 -9.77
CA GLY A 179 10.72 12.00 -10.20
C GLY A 179 10.44 10.99 -9.10
N ARG A 180 10.40 11.43 -7.84
CA ARG A 180 10.03 10.58 -6.69
C ARG A 180 8.73 11.05 -6.06
N ASP A 181 8.61 12.35 -5.89
CA ASP A 181 7.48 13.01 -5.25
C ASP A 181 6.72 13.87 -6.25
N LEU A 182 5.40 13.90 -6.12
CA LEU A 182 4.52 14.86 -6.80
C LEU A 182 3.96 15.82 -5.75
N LEU A 183 4.39 17.07 -5.81
CA LEU A 183 3.80 18.17 -5.04
C LEU A 183 2.72 18.85 -5.87
N ALA A 184 1.56 19.09 -5.26
CA ALA A 184 0.52 19.93 -5.83
C ALA A 184 0.11 21.01 -4.83
N TYR A 185 -0.10 22.21 -5.34
CA TYR A 185 -0.57 23.35 -4.58
C TYR A 185 -1.79 23.98 -5.27
N ALA A 186 -2.89 24.09 -4.55
CA ALA A 186 -4.09 24.79 -5.01
C ALA A 186 -4.00 26.28 -4.66
N ASP A 187 -4.29 27.14 -5.64
CA ASP A 187 -4.30 28.59 -5.48
C ASP A 187 -5.08 29.06 -4.23
N ALA A 188 -4.50 29.98 -3.44
CA ALA A 188 -5.09 30.44 -2.19
C ALA A 188 -6.20 31.49 -2.38
N HIS A 189 -6.24 32.16 -3.53
CA HIS A 189 -7.17 33.26 -3.80
C HIS A 189 -8.41 32.82 -4.59
N GLY A 190 -8.50 31.54 -4.93
CA GLY A 190 -9.64 30.96 -5.64
C GLY A 190 -9.71 31.34 -7.12
N GLU A 191 -8.63 31.88 -7.68
CA GLU A 191 -8.51 32.21 -9.12
C GLU A 191 -8.19 30.99 -9.98
N GLY A 192 -7.76 29.91 -9.34
CA GLY A 192 -7.51 28.60 -9.94
C GLY A 192 -8.13 27.49 -9.12
N HIS A 193 -8.48 26.38 -9.78
CA HIS A 193 -9.02 25.19 -9.14
C HIS A 193 -8.12 24.00 -9.43
N LEU A 194 -7.90 23.18 -8.41
CA LEU A 194 -7.35 21.83 -8.55
C LEU A 194 -8.31 20.84 -7.90
N HIS A 195 -8.38 19.67 -8.51
CA HIS A 195 -9.20 18.56 -8.07
C HIS A 195 -8.28 17.36 -7.83
N LEU A 196 -8.52 16.69 -6.71
CA LEU A 196 -7.83 15.47 -6.32
C LEU A 196 -8.68 14.26 -6.76
N GLY A 197 -8.18 13.50 -7.72
CA GLY A 197 -8.73 12.21 -8.14
C GLY A 197 -8.06 11.09 -7.37
N THR A 198 -8.83 10.15 -6.82
CA THR A 198 -8.32 8.93 -6.20
C THR A 198 -8.80 7.71 -6.97
N ILE A 199 -7.86 6.89 -7.44
CA ILE A 199 -8.10 5.59 -8.05
C ILE A 199 -7.86 4.52 -6.99
N ARG A 200 -8.84 3.64 -6.79
CA ARG A 200 -8.73 2.51 -5.88
C ARG A 200 -9.03 1.20 -6.61
N PRO A 201 -8.17 0.19 -6.51
CA PRO A 201 -8.50 -1.18 -6.92
C PRO A 201 -9.61 -1.76 -6.01
N PRO A 202 -10.34 -2.79 -6.47
CA PRO A 202 -10.27 -3.40 -7.79
C PRO A 202 -11.07 -2.60 -8.82
N TYR A 203 -10.59 -2.53 -10.06
CA TYR A 203 -11.33 -2.00 -11.20
C TYR A 203 -11.13 -2.96 -12.39
N GLN A 204 -12.16 -3.14 -13.23
CA GLN A 204 -12.03 -3.94 -14.46
C GLN A 204 -11.62 -3.10 -15.68
N LYS A 205 -11.92 -1.81 -15.62
CA LYS A 205 -11.63 -0.84 -16.66
C LYS A 205 -11.46 0.52 -16.01
N LEU A 206 -10.40 1.20 -16.38
CA LEU A 206 -10.03 2.53 -15.91
C LEU A 206 -9.79 3.40 -17.14
N ILE A 207 -10.82 4.16 -17.51
CA ILE A 207 -10.78 5.18 -18.56
C ILE A 207 -11.33 6.47 -17.98
N LEU A 208 -10.56 7.55 -18.13
CA LEU A 208 -10.90 8.89 -17.67
C LEU A 208 -10.84 9.84 -18.86
N GLU A 209 -11.83 10.71 -19.02
CA GLU A 209 -11.93 11.57 -20.18
C GLU A 209 -12.58 12.93 -19.89
N ASP A 210 -12.27 13.89 -20.73
CA ASP A 210 -13.02 15.13 -20.90
C ASP A 210 -13.13 15.49 -22.40
N ALA A 211 -13.43 16.76 -22.69
CA ALA A 211 -13.53 17.26 -24.06
C ALA A 211 -12.19 17.28 -24.81
N ASP A 212 -11.06 17.36 -24.10
CA ASP A 212 -9.73 17.58 -24.67
C ASP A 212 -8.82 16.35 -24.56
N LEU A 213 -9.07 15.45 -23.61
CA LEU A 213 -8.20 14.32 -23.25
C LEU A 213 -9.01 13.06 -22.98
N LEU A 214 -8.50 11.92 -23.43
CA LEU A 214 -8.86 10.59 -22.92
C LEU A 214 -7.61 9.88 -22.41
N LEU A 215 -7.71 9.29 -21.22
CA LEU A 215 -6.72 8.45 -20.58
C LEU A 215 -7.28 7.04 -20.51
N ASP A 216 -6.56 6.08 -21.09
CA ASP A 216 -6.91 4.67 -21.01
C ASP A 216 -5.77 3.88 -20.37
N PHE A 217 -6.02 3.43 -19.14
CA PHE A 217 -5.08 2.63 -18.35
C PHE A 217 -5.29 1.12 -18.57
N SER A 218 -6.32 0.73 -19.32
CA SER A 218 -6.75 -0.67 -19.41
C SER A 218 -6.12 -1.40 -20.61
N ARG A 219 -5.59 -0.66 -21.59
CA ARG A 219 -5.08 -1.23 -22.86
C ARG A 219 -3.99 -2.26 -22.69
N ARG A 220 -3.22 -2.19 -21.61
CA ARG A 220 -2.01 -2.99 -21.42
C ARG A 220 -2.12 -3.96 -20.24
N GLY A 221 -3.34 -4.24 -19.81
CA GLY A 221 -3.65 -5.07 -18.66
C GLY A 221 -4.27 -4.26 -17.54
N VAL A 222 -5.14 -4.91 -16.77
CA VAL A 222 -5.70 -4.34 -15.55
C VAL A 222 -4.72 -4.66 -14.45
N GLU A 223 -3.90 -3.68 -14.11
CA GLU A 223 -3.02 -3.78 -12.96
C GLU A 223 -3.72 -3.12 -11.76
N ALA A 224 -3.65 -3.76 -10.58
CA ALA A 224 -4.44 -3.41 -9.40
C ALA A 224 -3.83 -2.25 -8.58
N GLN A 225 -3.17 -1.28 -9.21
CA GLN A 225 -2.51 -0.18 -8.53
C GLN A 225 -3.50 0.86 -8.00
N LYS A 226 -3.13 1.43 -6.87
CA LYS A 226 -3.73 2.67 -6.40
C LYS A 226 -3.08 3.86 -7.10
N GLY A 227 -3.86 4.93 -7.32
CA GLY A 227 -3.36 6.14 -7.95
C GLY A 227 -3.97 7.41 -7.36
N ILE A 228 -3.19 8.48 -7.39
CA ILE A 228 -3.65 9.83 -7.08
C ILE A 228 -3.41 10.70 -8.30
N LEU A 229 -4.44 11.45 -8.68
CA LEU A 229 -4.43 12.39 -9.78
C LEU A 229 -4.70 13.78 -9.24
N VAL A 230 -4.03 14.77 -9.82
CA VAL A 230 -4.29 16.18 -9.59
C VAL A 230 -4.59 16.80 -10.94
N ALA A 231 -5.77 17.37 -11.09
CA ALA A 231 -6.18 17.97 -12.36
C ALA A 231 -6.85 19.33 -12.14
N SER A 232 -6.73 20.23 -13.13
CA SER A 232 -7.44 21.51 -13.10
C SER A 232 -8.96 21.32 -13.16
N ASN A 233 -9.42 20.34 -13.94
CA ASN A 233 -10.82 19.90 -14.01
C ASN A 233 -10.91 18.40 -13.72
N PRO A 234 -11.97 17.93 -13.04
CA PRO A 234 -12.18 16.50 -12.86
C PRO A 234 -12.47 15.85 -14.22
N LEU A 235 -11.89 14.68 -14.44
CA LEU A 235 -12.17 13.86 -15.63
C LEU A 235 -13.37 12.94 -15.35
N GLU A 236 -14.27 12.82 -16.33
CA GLU A 236 -15.38 11.89 -16.28
C GLU A 236 -14.90 10.45 -16.53
N GLY A 237 -15.59 9.46 -15.98
CA GLY A 237 -15.26 8.06 -16.21
C GLY A 237 -15.48 7.17 -15.00
N LEU A 238 -15.24 5.87 -15.18
CA LEU A 238 -15.33 4.87 -14.13
C LEU A 238 -13.94 4.64 -13.52
N GLY A 239 -13.86 4.59 -12.19
CA GLY A 239 -12.66 4.16 -11.46
C GLY A 239 -11.91 5.25 -10.69
N ALA A 240 -12.26 6.53 -10.83
CA ALA A 240 -11.71 7.62 -10.03
C ALA A 240 -12.80 8.35 -9.24
N THR A 241 -12.53 8.65 -7.97
CA THR A 241 -13.36 9.55 -7.15
C THR A 241 -12.68 10.91 -7.05
N TRP A 242 -13.37 11.97 -7.44
CA TRP A 242 -12.83 13.33 -7.44
C TRP A 242 -13.33 14.16 -6.26
N LYS A 243 -12.42 14.96 -5.68
CA LYS A 243 -12.74 15.96 -4.64
C LYS A 243 -12.02 17.26 -4.98
N ALA A 244 -12.72 18.39 -4.90
CA ALA A 244 -12.08 19.70 -5.04
C ALA A 244 -11.08 19.95 -3.89
N MET A 245 -9.89 20.45 -4.23
CA MET A 245 -8.92 20.89 -3.22
C MET A 245 -9.35 22.24 -2.66
N SER A 246 -9.16 22.44 -1.35
CA SER A 246 -9.42 23.74 -0.74
C SER A 246 -8.38 24.77 -1.20
N PRO A 247 -8.72 26.07 -1.34
CA PRO A 247 -7.74 27.10 -1.66
C PRO A 247 -6.58 27.11 -0.66
N GLY A 248 -5.33 27.18 -1.14
CA GLY A 248 -4.11 27.17 -0.30
C GLY A 248 -3.71 25.79 0.22
N HIS A 249 -4.37 24.72 -0.23
CA HIS A 249 -4.04 23.35 0.13
C HIS A 249 -2.79 22.89 -0.61
N LEU A 250 -1.80 22.40 0.14
CA LEU A 250 -0.60 21.73 -0.39
C LEU A 250 -0.65 20.23 -0.09
N LEU A 251 -0.35 19.41 -1.09
CA LEU A 251 -0.19 17.96 -0.92
C LEU A 251 1.09 17.46 -1.58
N VAL A 252 1.67 16.41 -1.00
CA VAL A 252 2.77 15.66 -1.61
C VAL A 252 2.36 14.20 -1.70
N VAL A 253 2.51 13.63 -2.89
CA VAL A 253 2.18 12.26 -3.20
C VAL A 253 3.45 11.51 -3.58
N ARG A 254 3.59 10.29 -3.06
CA ARG A 254 4.67 9.37 -3.40
C ARG A 254 4.09 7.97 -3.59
N GLN A 255 4.39 7.33 -4.71
CA GLN A 255 3.92 5.97 -5.02
C GLN A 255 2.40 5.77 -4.80
N GLY A 256 1.58 6.70 -5.30
CA GLY A 256 0.11 6.63 -5.16
C GLY A 256 -0.43 6.84 -3.73
N ALA A 257 0.41 7.27 -2.78
CA ALA A 257 0.04 7.59 -1.41
C ALA A 257 0.33 9.07 -1.09
N ILE A 258 -0.61 9.73 -0.41
CA ILE A 258 -0.41 11.09 0.09
C ILE A 258 0.49 11.00 1.33
N ILE A 259 1.70 11.57 1.25
CA ILE A 259 2.69 11.58 2.33
C ILE A 259 2.70 12.91 3.11
N VAL A 260 2.18 13.99 2.49
CA VAL A 260 1.96 15.30 3.13
C VAL A 260 0.58 15.81 2.71
N ASP A 261 -0.24 16.22 3.67
CA ASP A 261 -1.60 16.73 3.46
C ASP A 261 -1.78 17.98 4.32
N MET A 262 -1.49 19.13 3.74
CA MET A 262 -1.40 20.40 4.46
C MET A 262 -2.58 21.30 4.06
N PRO A 263 -3.69 21.30 4.81
CA PRO A 263 -4.83 22.17 4.52
C PRO A 263 -4.46 23.65 4.73
N PRO A 264 -5.30 24.58 4.21
CA PRO A 264 -5.06 26.01 4.36
C PRO A 264 -4.92 26.47 5.80
N GLY A 265 -4.00 27.41 6.05
CA GLY A 265 -3.80 28.02 7.36
C GLY A 265 -3.14 27.11 8.41
N ALA A 266 -2.79 25.86 8.10
CA ALA A 266 -2.11 24.97 9.03
C ALA A 266 -0.65 25.42 9.25
N ALA A 267 -0.32 25.93 10.44
CA ALA A 267 1.05 26.35 10.80
C ALA A 267 2.02 25.16 10.95
N THR A 268 1.48 23.99 11.27
CA THR A 268 2.21 22.72 11.35
C THR A 268 1.69 21.77 10.29
N VAL A 269 2.58 21.00 9.68
CA VAL A 269 2.24 19.89 8.77
C VAL A 269 1.21 18.99 9.48
N GLN A 270 -0.04 18.98 9.03
CA GLN A 270 -0.87 17.80 9.23
C GLN A 270 -0.19 16.73 8.39
N ARG A 271 0.48 15.80 9.07
CA ARG A 271 1.04 14.65 8.38
C ARG A 271 -0.16 13.92 7.80
N ALA A 272 -0.21 13.77 6.47
CA ALA A 272 -1.26 13.00 5.82
C ALA A 272 -1.42 11.66 6.51
N ALA A 273 -2.62 11.09 6.47
CA ALA A 273 -3.01 9.81 7.06
C ALA A 273 -2.21 8.56 6.59
N GLY A 274 -0.98 8.73 6.06
CA GLY A 274 0.03 7.71 5.80
C GLY A 274 1.30 7.80 6.65
N ARG A 275 1.52 8.86 7.47
CA ARG A 275 2.62 8.91 8.46
C ARG A 275 2.19 8.74 9.90
N ASP A 276 0.90 8.72 10.20
CA ASP A 276 0.41 8.27 11.50
C ASP A 276 0.37 6.74 11.49
N LEU A 277 1.53 6.13 11.23
CA LEU A 277 1.73 4.72 11.47
C LEU A 277 1.55 4.55 12.97
N GLN A 278 0.34 4.17 13.37
CA GLN A 278 -0.02 4.02 14.77
C GLN A 278 0.97 3.04 15.39
N ARG A 279 1.94 3.60 16.12
CA ARG A 279 2.83 2.77 16.90
C ARG A 279 1.97 2.23 18.03
N PRO A 280 1.89 0.90 18.17
CA PRO A 280 1.10 0.28 19.22
C PRO A 280 1.53 0.85 20.57
N ALA A 281 0.54 1.33 21.32
CA ALA A 281 0.74 1.75 22.70
C ALA A 281 1.06 0.51 23.56
N PRO A 282 1.68 0.69 24.73
CA PRO A 282 1.90 -0.43 25.63
C PRO A 282 0.58 -1.06 26.04
N ALA A 283 0.49 -2.40 26.00
CA ALA A 283 -0.70 -3.13 26.41
C ALA A 283 -0.55 -3.65 27.84
N GLU A 284 -1.66 -3.86 28.54
CA GLU A 284 -1.63 -4.51 29.85
C GLU A 284 -1.52 -6.03 29.71
N PRO A 285 -0.84 -6.72 30.64
CA PRO A 285 -0.88 -8.16 30.73
C PRO A 285 -2.31 -8.68 30.80
N ARG A 286 -2.60 -9.78 30.11
CA ARG A 286 -3.91 -10.42 30.16
C ARG A 286 -3.80 -11.86 30.59
N HIS A 287 -4.80 -12.33 31.34
CA HIS A 287 -5.01 -13.73 31.63
C HIS A 287 -6.34 -14.14 31.00
N LEU A 288 -6.34 -15.18 30.16
CA LEU A 288 -7.47 -15.58 29.34
C LEU A 288 -7.78 -17.09 29.53
N SER A 289 -9.08 -17.41 29.61
CA SER A 289 -9.63 -18.75 29.44
C SER A 289 -10.12 -18.90 28.01
N ILE A 290 -9.81 -20.03 27.39
CA ILE A 290 -10.13 -20.32 26.00
C ILE A 290 -10.85 -21.65 25.95
N VAL A 291 -11.98 -21.68 25.25
CA VAL A 291 -12.70 -22.90 24.89
C VAL A 291 -12.87 -22.94 23.38
N HIS A 292 -12.22 -23.90 22.72
CA HIS A 292 -12.41 -24.20 21.30
C HIS A 292 -13.22 -25.49 21.21
N ARG A 293 -14.34 -25.46 20.48
CA ARG A 293 -15.11 -26.65 20.12
C ARG A 293 -15.28 -26.73 18.62
N THR A 294 -14.85 -27.85 18.04
CA THR A 294 -15.10 -28.20 16.64
C THR A 294 -15.93 -29.47 16.59
N ALA A 295 -17.06 -29.45 15.88
CA ALA A 295 -17.93 -30.61 15.67
C ALA A 295 -18.05 -30.93 14.17
N TYR A 296 -17.65 -32.15 13.82
CA TYR A 296 -17.83 -32.71 12.49
C TYR A 296 -19.07 -33.60 12.48
N HIS A 297 -19.94 -33.39 11.50
CA HIS A 297 -21.11 -34.22 11.24
C HIS A 297 -21.00 -34.86 9.87
N TYR A 298 -21.13 -36.18 9.80
CA TYR A 298 -21.00 -36.96 8.58
C TYR A 298 -22.33 -37.59 8.18
N ASP A 299 -22.66 -37.55 6.89
CA ASP A 299 -23.89 -38.17 6.36
C ASP A 299 -23.84 -39.70 6.36
N LYS A 300 -22.63 -40.27 6.46
CA LYS A 300 -22.36 -41.71 6.54
C LYS A 300 -21.33 -42.00 7.62
N PRO A 301 -21.35 -43.22 8.19
CA PRO A 301 -20.33 -43.60 9.18
C PRO A 301 -18.92 -43.56 8.61
N VAL A 302 -18.00 -42.94 9.34
CA VAL A 302 -16.56 -42.97 9.08
C VAL A 302 -15.97 -44.11 9.90
N GLU A 303 -15.46 -45.14 9.22
CA GLU A 303 -14.90 -46.34 9.87
C GLU A 303 -13.49 -46.12 10.43
N ARG A 304 -12.71 -45.26 9.76
CA ARG A 304 -11.35 -44.96 10.15
C ARG A 304 -10.98 -43.54 9.78
N SER A 305 -10.32 -42.85 10.70
CA SER A 305 -9.79 -41.51 10.47
C SER A 305 -8.48 -41.27 11.22
N SER A 306 -7.66 -40.38 10.67
CA SER A 306 -6.46 -39.87 11.32
C SER A 306 -6.54 -38.35 11.38
N HIS A 307 -6.39 -37.79 12.57
CA HIS A 307 -6.45 -36.36 12.82
C HIS A 307 -5.14 -35.86 13.42
N LEU A 308 -4.80 -34.61 13.12
CA LEU A 308 -3.70 -33.86 13.68
C LEU A 308 -4.27 -32.56 14.25
N LEU A 309 -4.14 -32.43 15.57
CA LEU A 309 -4.72 -31.34 16.36
C LEU A 309 -3.58 -30.48 16.90
N ARG A 310 -3.57 -29.20 16.51
CA ARG A 310 -2.69 -28.16 17.04
C ARG A 310 -3.54 -27.22 17.87
N LEU A 311 -4.10 -27.74 18.96
CA LEU A 311 -5.07 -27.03 19.81
C LEU A 311 -4.52 -26.64 21.19
N THR A 312 -3.24 -26.92 21.45
CA THR A 312 -2.55 -26.51 22.68
C THR A 312 -1.78 -25.21 22.42
N PRO A 313 -2.08 -24.10 23.12
CA PRO A 313 -1.38 -22.84 22.92
C PRO A 313 0.12 -22.93 23.17
N ILE A 314 0.90 -22.07 22.49
CA ILE A 314 2.35 -22.02 22.63
C ILE A 314 2.73 -21.54 24.04
N HIS A 315 3.79 -22.12 24.61
CA HIS A 315 4.41 -21.63 25.84
C HIS A 315 5.77 -21.00 25.53
N ASP A 316 5.93 -19.70 25.76
CA ASP A 316 7.20 -18.98 25.57
C ASP A 316 7.31 -17.73 26.47
N ARG A 317 8.34 -16.90 26.23
CA ARG A 317 8.63 -15.70 27.03
C ARG A 317 7.50 -14.66 27.07
N LEU A 318 6.60 -14.64 26.08
CA LEU A 318 5.52 -13.66 25.95
C LEU A 318 4.14 -14.28 26.22
N GLN A 319 4.04 -15.61 26.25
CA GLN A 319 2.80 -16.35 26.48
C GLN A 319 3.05 -17.52 27.41
N THR A 320 2.51 -17.47 28.62
CA THR A 320 2.56 -18.57 29.58
C THR A 320 1.29 -19.40 29.46
N LEU A 321 1.43 -20.68 29.08
CA LEU A 321 0.36 -21.67 29.19
C LEU A 321 0.31 -22.22 30.62
N HIS A 322 -0.81 -22.05 31.32
CA HIS A 322 -1.03 -22.56 32.68
C HIS A 322 -1.66 -23.95 32.68
N ALA A 323 -2.67 -24.14 31.84
CA ALA A 323 -3.38 -25.40 31.70
C ALA A 323 -3.87 -25.59 30.26
N SER A 324 -3.87 -26.83 29.76
CA SER A 324 -4.50 -27.19 28.49
C SER A 324 -5.01 -28.63 28.54
N THR A 325 -6.23 -28.84 28.05
CA THR A 325 -6.83 -30.18 27.91
C THR A 325 -7.56 -30.28 26.58
N ILE A 326 -7.37 -31.38 25.87
CA ILE A 326 -8.10 -31.72 24.64
C ILE A 326 -8.88 -33.01 24.88
N THR A 327 -10.19 -32.95 24.65
CA THR A 327 -11.12 -34.09 24.75
C THR A 327 -11.79 -34.35 23.41
N LEU A 328 -12.07 -35.61 23.11
CA LEU A 328 -12.77 -36.04 21.91
C LEU A 328 -14.02 -36.84 22.30
N SER A 329 -15.11 -36.73 21.53
CA SER A 329 -16.33 -37.53 21.74
C SER A 329 -16.19 -38.99 21.36
N VAL A 330 -15.16 -39.32 20.57
CA VAL A 330 -14.88 -40.66 20.05
C VAL A 330 -13.48 -41.05 20.50
N ASP A 331 -13.37 -42.21 21.13
CA ASP A 331 -12.10 -42.73 21.59
C ASP A 331 -11.18 -43.11 20.42
N GLY A 332 -9.89 -42.88 20.61
CA GLY A 332 -8.87 -43.14 19.60
C GLY A 332 -7.49 -43.23 20.23
N LYS A 333 -6.54 -43.81 19.48
CA LYS A 333 -5.14 -43.86 19.88
C LYS A 333 -4.54 -42.46 19.70
N GLN A 334 -4.04 -41.89 20.79
CA GLN A 334 -3.50 -40.52 20.81
C GLN A 334 -1.98 -40.55 20.99
N ARG A 335 -1.29 -39.62 20.34
CA ARG A 335 0.14 -39.38 20.55
C ARG A 335 0.43 -37.89 20.44
N ASP A 336 1.05 -37.36 21.49
CA ASP A 336 1.51 -35.98 21.55
C ASP A 336 2.98 -35.88 21.16
N TYR A 337 3.34 -34.81 20.46
CA TYR A 337 4.71 -34.50 20.06
C TYR A 337 4.83 -33.02 19.66
N ASP A 338 6.07 -32.52 19.63
CA ASP A 338 6.38 -31.21 19.08
C ASP A 338 6.77 -31.36 17.61
N ASP A 339 6.12 -30.59 16.73
CA ASP A 339 6.48 -30.58 15.32
C ASP A 339 7.76 -29.75 15.07
N VAL A 340 8.23 -29.75 13.82
CA VAL A 340 9.47 -29.06 13.42
C VAL A 340 9.42 -27.53 13.64
N PHE A 341 8.22 -26.96 13.80
CA PHE A 341 8.03 -25.54 14.08
C PHE A 341 7.93 -25.24 15.58
N GLY A 342 7.96 -26.27 16.43
CA GLY A 342 7.78 -26.18 17.87
C GLY A 342 6.30 -26.08 18.29
N ASN A 343 5.36 -26.48 17.42
CA ASN A 343 3.96 -26.55 17.82
C ASN A 343 3.68 -27.84 18.60
N HIS A 344 2.90 -27.74 19.67
CA HIS A 344 2.36 -28.89 20.37
C HIS A 344 1.25 -29.54 19.53
N ALA A 345 1.54 -30.71 18.97
CA ALA A 345 0.66 -31.44 18.10
C ALA A 345 0.18 -32.76 18.74
N ARG A 346 -1.12 -33.04 18.64
CA ARG A 346 -1.74 -34.31 19.02
C ARG A 346 -2.20 -35.05 17.77
N LYS A 347 -1.61 -36.20 17.50
CA LYS A 347 -2.11 -37.13 16.48
C LYS A 347 -3.13 -38.07 17.10
N VAL A 348 -4.29 -38.20 16.48
CA VAL A 348 -5.35 -39.12 16.90
C VAL A 348 -5.68 -40.06 15.75
N VAL A 349 -5.72 -41.36 16.03
CA VAL A 349 -6.19 -42.38 15.08
C VAL A 349 -7.44 -43.04 15.67
N ILE A 350 -8.55 -42.90 14.96
CA ILE A 350 -9.84 -43.48 15.33
C ILE A 350 -10.09 -44.66 14.39
N GLU A 351 -10.34 -45.83 14.98
CA GLU A 351 -10.59 -47.10 14.27
C GLU A 351 -11.98 -47.66 14.58
N GLN A 352 -12.84 -46.86 15.22
CA GLN A 352 -14.24 -47.18 15.47
C GLN A 352 -15.14 -46.35 14.55
N SER A 353 -16.30 -46.90 14.18
CA SER A 353 -17.28 -46.23 13.33
C SER A 353 -17.99 -45.10 14.08
N TYR A 354 -18.12 -43.93 13.47
CA TYR A 354 -18.85 -42.78 14.03
C TYR A 354 -19.46 -41.89 12.94
N THR A 355 -20.52 -41.16 13.28
CA THR A 355 -21.15 -40.15 12.40
C THR A 355 -20.96 -38.72 12.91
N GLU A 356 -20.52 -38.56 14.16
CA GLU A 356 -20.21 -37.27 14.76
C GLU A 356 -18.88 -37.34 15.51
N LEU A 357 -18.02 -36.34 15.31
CA LEU A 357 -16.78 -36.15 16.06
C LEU A 357 -16.72 -34.75 16.63
N VAL A 358 -16.76 -34.63 17.94
CA VAL A 358 -16.58 -33.38 18.67
C VAL A 358 -15.19 -33.38 19.27
N ILE A 359 -14.42 -32.34 18.96
CA ILE A 359 -13.12 -32.04 19.54
C ILE A 359 -13.28 -30.76 20.35
N GLU A 360 -13.00 -30.85 21.65
CA GLU A 360 -13.04 -29.70 22.56
C GLU A 360 -11.66 -29.50 23.18
N ALA A 361 -11.14 -28.29 23.10
CA ALA A 361 -9.90 -27.87 23.75
C ALA A 361 -10.19 -26.73 24.72
N ARG A 362 -9.68 -26.85 25.94
CA ARG A 362 -9.76 -25.82 26.98
C ARG A 362 -8.36 -25.43 27.39
N SER A 363 -8.09 -24.12 27.49
CA SER A 363 -6.77 -23.63 27.87
C SER A 363 -6.85 -22.37 28.73
N GLU A 364 -5.87 -22.19 29.60
CA GLU A 364 -5.67 -20.98 30.40
C GLU A 364 -4.28 -20.42 30.11
N VAL A 365 -4.22 -19.15 29.71
CA VAL A 365 -2.98 -18.49 29.27
C VAL A 365 -2.81 -17.12 29.87
N SER A 366 -1.56 -16.69 30.08
CA SER A 366 -1.20 -15.29 30.34
C SER A 366 -0.32 -14.72 29.24
N LEU A 367 -0.61 -13.48 28.82
CA LEU A 367 0.08 -12.76 27.75
C LEU A 367 0.81 -11.54 28.31
N LEU A 368 2.08 -11.36 27.92
CA LEU A 368 3.03 -10.37 28.46
C LEU A 368 3.66 -9.44 27.41
N ASP A 369 3.18 -9.48 26.15
CA ASP A 369 3.74 -8.67 25.05
C ASP A 369 3.29 -7.19 25.14
N THR A 370 3.71 -6.52 26.22
CA THR A 370 3.28 -5.16 26.57
C THR A 370 4.04 -4.09 25.78
N GLU A 371 5.31 -4.31 25.45
CA GLU A 371 6.18 -3.36 24.75
C GLU A 371 6.62 -3.92 23.39
N PRO A 372 5.83 -3.74 22.32
CA PRO A 372 5.96 -4.45 21.05
C PRO A 372 7.31 -4.23 20.34
N PHE A 373 8.01 -3.15 20.66
CA PHE A 373 9.32 -2.81 20.12
C PHE A 373 10.36 -2.49 21.20
N GLY A 374 10.10 -2.82 22.48
CA GLY A 374 10.87 -2.37 23.65
C GLY A 374 12.27 -2.96 23.84
N LEU A 375 12.73 -3.85 22.94
CA LEU A 375 14.04 -4.52 23.05
C LEU A 375 15.13 -3.80 22.23
N ARG A 376 15.33 -2.49 22.43
CA ARG A 376 16.43 -1.75 21.77
C ARG A 376 17.60 -1.47 22.72
N PRO A 377 18.83 -1.78 22.30
CA PRO A 377 19.97 -0.90 22.53
C PRO A 377 20.57 -0.41 21.19
N PHE A 378 20.37 0.88 20.91
CA PHE A 378 21.21 1.84 20.14
C PHE A 378 21.89 1.53 18.77
N HIS A 379 21.62 2.45 17.80
CA HIS A 379 22.47 3.01 16.71
C HIS A 379 22.27 2.67 15.21
N ALA A 380 21.25 1.95 14.77
CA ALA A 380 20.88 1.98 13.34
C ALA A 380 19.38 1.82 13.12
N ARG A 381 18.80 2.64 12.23
CA ARG A 381 17.52 2.30 11.61
C ARG A 381 17.79 1.14 10.66
N SER A 382 17.11 0.01 10.86
CA SER A 382 17.18 -1.09 9.89
C SER A 382 16.55 -0.61 8.59
N THR A 383 17.30 -0.70 7.50
CA THR A 383 16.85 -0.32 6.16
C THR A 383 16.65 -1.55 5.28
N ILE A 384 15.69 -1.48 4.37
CA ILE A 384 15.53 -2.47 3.30
C ILE A 384 16.48 -2.07 2.14
N PRO A 385 17.13 -3.01 1.44
CA PRO A 385 17.07 -4.47 1.60
C PRO A 385 17.78 -4.96 2.87
N LEU A 386 17.16 -5.91 3.56
CA LEU A 386 17.79 -6.59 4.68
C LEU A 386 18.83 -7.59 4.20
N VAL A 387 20.06 -7.44 4.68
CA VAL A 387 21.15 -8.38 4.41
C VAL A 387 21.38 -9.23 5.66
N TRP A 388 21.18 -10.54 5.51
CA TRP A 388 21.41 -11.52 6.55
C TRP A 388 22.78 -12.17 6.39
N MET A 389 23.47 -12.45 7.49
CA MET A 389 24.69 -13.25 7.46
C MET A 389 24.39 -14.64 6.86
N PRO A 390 25.33 -15.28 6.15
CA PRO A 390 25.06 -16.56 5.49
C PRO A 390 24.43 -17.63 6.39
N TRP A 391 24.90 -17.76 7.63
CA TRP A 391 24.34 -18.69 8.62
C TRP A 391 22.93 -18.31 9.07
N GLN A 392 22.63 -17.01 9.24
CA GLN A 392 21.28 -16.55 9.57
C GLN A 392 20.33 -16.84 8.41
N ARG A 393 20.76 -16.58 7.17
CA ARG A 393 19.99 -16.89 5.97
C ARG A 393 19.70 -18.39 5.86
N GLN A 394 20.65 -19.25 6.21
CA GLN A 394 20.44 -20.70 6.23
C GLN A 394 19.39 -21.11 7.27
N VAL A 395 19.44 -20.56 8.48
CA VAL A 395 18.45 -20.83 9.54
C VAL A 395 17.06 -20.29 9.18
N LEU A 396 17.01 -19.11 8.56
CA LEU A 396 15.77 -18.40 8.23
C LEU A 396 15.21 -18.77 6.85
N GLN A 397 15.91 -19.59 6.07
CA GLN A 397 15.57 -19.91 4.68
C GLN A 397 14.10 -20.31 4.49
N PRO A 398 13.50 -21.20 5.32
CA PRO A 398 12.11 -21.60 5.13
C PRO A 398 11.09 -20.46 5.26
N TYR A 399 11.48 -19.37 5.92
CA TYR A 399 10.67 -18.18 6.15
C TYR A 399 11.01 -17.02 5.22
N LEU A 400 12.00 -17.18 4.34
CA LEU A 400 12.42 -16.21 3.33
C LEU A 400 11.89 -16.54 1.93
N LEU A 401 11.50 -17.81 1.68
CA LEU A 401 11.04 -18.25 0.37
C LEU A 401 9.56 -17.85 0.13
N PRO A 402 9.24 -17.10 -0.94
CA PRO A 402 7.85 -16.83 -1.30
C PRO A 402 7.11 -18.13 -1.64
N PRO A 403 5.76 -18.11 -1.63
CA PRO A 403 4.98 -19.24 -2.11
C PRO A 403 5.27 -19.54 -3.59
N GLU A 404 5.02 -20.78 -4.01
CA GLU A 404 5.15 -21.18 -5.41
C GLU A 404 4.09 -20.46 -6.26
N LEU A 405 4.53 -19.47 -7.04
CA LEU A 405 3.73 -18.70 -7.97
C LEU A 405 4.50 -18.53 -9.29
N PRO A 406 3.80 -18.24 -10.41
CA PRO A 406 4.46 -17.84 -11.64
C PRO A 406 5.37 -16.62 -11.42
N GLU A 407 6.55 -16.61 -12.06
CA GLU A 407 7.55 -15.54 -11.89
C GLU A 407 6.96 -14.16 -12.19
N SER A 408 6.14 -14.03 -13.24
CA SER A 408 5.47 -12.78 -13.59
C SER A 408 4.54 -12.24 -12.48
N GLN A 409 3.91 -13.12 -11.70
CA GLN A 409 3.09 -12.72 -10.56
C GLN A 409 3.97 -12.29 -9.37
N LEU A 410 5.10 -12.96 -9.16
CA LEU A 410 6.07 -12.59 -8.13
C LEU A 410 6.71 -11.23 -8.44
N GLU A 411 7.05 -10.95 -9.69
CA GLU A 411 7.57 -9.65 -10.13
C GLU A 411 6.58 -8.51 -9.83
N VAL A 412 5.29 -8.69 -10.14
CA VAL A 412 4.25 -7.70 -9.80
C VAL A 412 4.13 -7.50 -8.30
N LEU A 413 4.11 -8.57 -7.51
CA LEU A 413 4.06 -8.48 -6.05
C LEU A 413 5.32 -7.87 -5.45
N ALA A 414 6.49 -8.09 -6.06
CA ALA A 414 7.76 -7.52 -5.62
C ALA A 414 7.80 -6.02 -5.90
N ARG A 415 7.36 -5.58 -7.09
CA ARG A 415 7.17 -4.15 -7.40
C ARG A 415 6.19 -3.52 -6.41
N TYR A 416 5.05 -4.16 -6.17
CA TYR A 416 4.08 -3.69 -5.16
C TYR A 416 4.70 -3.56 -3.77
N ALA A 417 5.44 -4.57 -3.31
CA ALA A 417 6.13 -4.53 -2.02
C ALA A 417 7.16 -3.39 -1.94
N MET A 418 7.90 -3.13 -3.02
CA MET A 418 8.88 -2.04 -3.09
C MET A 418 8.25 -0.65 -3.01
N THR A 419 7.00 -0.46 -3.43
CA THR A 419 6.31 0.83 -3.27
C THR A 419 6.22 1.25 -1.80
N PHE A 420 6.00 0.30 -0.88
CA PHE A 420 6.00 0.55 0.56
C PHE A 420 7.37 0.96 1.06
N VAL A 421 8.42 0.30 0.56
CA VAL A 421 9.81 0.61 0.91
C VAL A 421 10.15 2.05 0.51
N GLU A 422 9.88 2.40 -0.74
CA GLU A 422 10.21 3.70 -1.29
C GLU A 422 9.43 4.83 -0.63
N ARG A 423 8.13 4.60 -0.33
CA ARG A 423 7.30 5.62 0.31
C ARG A 423 7.58 5.82 1.80
N ASN A 424 8.20 4.85 2.46
CA ASN A 424 8.67 4.93 3.85
C ASN A 424 10.19 5.17 3.97
N ASP A 425 10.83 5.70 2.92
CA ASP A 425 12.26 6.05 2.95
C ASP A 425 13.16 4.87 3.36
N TYR A 426 12.79 3.67 2.93
CA TYR A 426 13.48 2.40 3.19
C TYR A 426 13.53 1.97 4.67
N ASP A 427 12.84 2.65 5.59
CA ASP A 427 12.77 2.24 7.00
C ASP A 427 11.97 0.94 7.14
N LEU A 428 12.59 -0.08 7.72
CA LEU A 428 12.00 -1.42 7.86
C LEU A 428 10.69 -1.40 8.65
N VAL A 429 10.68 -0.74 9.81
CA VAL A 429 9.53 -0.81 10.72
C VAL A 429 8.38 0.00 10.15
N ASP A 430 8.67 1.18 9.63
CA ASP A 430 7.64 2.03 9.03
C ASP A 430 7.06 1.38 7.76
N THR A 431 7.89 0.69 6.95
CA THR A 431 7.44 -0.10 5.79
C THR A 431 6.47 -1.22 6.21
N LEU A 432 6.79 -1.98 7.26
CA LEU A 432 5.95 -3.10 7.72
C LEU A 432 4.65 -2.63 8.36
N LEU A 433 4.67 -1.50 9.09
CA LEU A 433 3.48 -0.87 9.65
C LEU A 433 2.56 -0.35 8.54
N ASP A 434 3.11 0.30 7.52
CA ASP A 434 2.35 0.80 6.37
C ASP A 434 1.74 -0.36 5.57
N LEU A 435 2.51 -1.42 5.34
CA LEU A 435 2.01 -2.63 4.69
C LEU A 435 0.83 -3.23 5.47
N ASN A 436 0.94 -3.32 6.80
CA ASN A 436 -0.14 -3.81 7.67
C ASN A 436 -1.40 -2.95 7.55
N GLN A 437 -1.24 -1.63 7.68
CA GLN A 437 -2.34 -0.67 7.68
C GLN A 437 -2.99 -0.54 6.30
N THR A 438 -2.20 -0.66 5.23
CA THR A 438 -2.72 -0.64 3.87
C THR A 438 -3.56 -1.86 3.58
N ILE A 439 -3.15 -3.06 4.01
CA ILE A 439 -4.00 -4.25 3.85
C ILE A 439 -5.31 -4.07 4.63
N TYR A 440 -5.25 -3.58 5.86
CA TYR A 440 -6.44 -3.32 6.67
C TYR A 440 -7.42 -2.32 6.04
N ARG A 441 -6.90 -1.20 5.51
CA ARG A 441 -7.72 -0.11 4.96
C ARG A 441 -8.24 -0.39 3.55
N ASP A 442 -7.38 -0.96 2.71
CA ASP A 442 -7.62 -1.03 1.26
C ASP A 442 -8.15 -2.41 0.81
N TYR A 443 -8.22 -3.43 1.70
CA TYR A 443 -8.78 -4.75 1.39
C TYR A 443 -10.06 -5.04 2.17
N LEU A 444 -11.08 -5.53 1.47
CA LEU A 444 -12.38 -5.85 2.05
C LEU A 444 -12.37 -7.24 2.71
N TYR A 445 -12.67 -7.29 3.99
CA TYR A 445 -12.91 -8.56 4.69
C TYR A 445 -14.28 -9.14 4.30
N GLN A 446 -14.31 -10.32 3.67
CA GLN A 446 -15.54 -10.97 3.24
C GLN A 446 -15.47 -12.50 3.43
N LYS A 447 -16.33 -13.07 4.27
CA LYS A 447 -16.44 -14.52 4.44
C LYS A 447 -17.00 -15.17 3.17
N GLY A 448 -16.46 -16.33 2.78
CA GLY A 448 -16.94 -17.11 1.62
C GLY A 448 -16.48 -16.62 0.25
N SER A 449 -15.65 -15.57 0.17
CA SER A 449 -15.12 -15.07 -1.11
C SER A 449 -13.92 -15.85 -1.66
N THR A 450 -13.29 -16.68 -0.82
CA THR A 450 -12.01 -17.34 -1.08
C THR A 450 -12.02 -18.81 -0.66
N SER A 451 -11.01 -19.55 -1.10
CA SER A 451 -10.80 -20.97 -0.79
C SER A 451 -9.37 -21.19 -0.29
N LEU A 452 -9.06 -22.42 0.14
CA LEU A 452 -7.70 -22.80 0.55
C LEU A 452 -6.66 -22.69 -0.58
N SER A 453 -7.09 -22.64 -1.84
CA SER A 453 -6.21 -22.47 -3.00
C SER A 453 -6.03 -21.02 -3.41
N THR A 454 -6.68 -20.07 -2.73
CA THR A 454 -6.57 -18.65 -3.05
C THR A 454 -5.13 -18.16 -2.84
N THR A 455 -4.54 -17.58 -3.88
CA THR A 455 -3.14 -17.16 -3.87
C THR A 455 -2.98 -15.70 -3.43
N PRO A 456 -1.82 -15.29 -2.89
CA PRO A 456 -1.53 -13.87 -2.61
C PRO A 456 -1.77 -12.94 -3.81
N TYR A 457 -1.47 -13.39 -5.02
CA TYR A 457 -1.67 -12.62 -6.25
C TYR A 457 -3.17 -12.37 -6.53
N GLU A 458 -4.02 -13.37 -6.32
CA GLU A 458 -5.47 -13.22 -6.44
C GLU A 458 -6.03 -12.24 -5.40
N VAL A 459 -5.53 -12.29 -4.16
CA VAL A 459 -5.92 -11.37 -3.09
C VAL A 459 -5.50 -9.95 -3.44
N TYR A 460 -4.26 -9.75 -3.90
CA TYR A 460 -3.76 -8.47 -4.42
C TYR A 460 -4.65 -7.91 -5.53
N THR A 461 -5.04 -8.74 -6.49
CA THR A 461 -5.86 -8.30 -7.63
C THR A 461 -7.30 -7.96 -7.22
N ARG A 462 -7.92 -8.82 -6.39
CA ARG A 462 -9.35 -8.68 -6.01
C ARG A 462 -9.57 -7.69 -4.87
N ARG A 463 -8.55 -7.42 -4.05
CA ARG A 463 -8.63 -6.63 -2.81
C ARG A 463 -9.71 -7.10 -1.83
N THR A 464 -9.99 -8.40 -1.82
CA THR A 464 -10.99 -9.04 -0.93
C THR A 464 -10.46 -10.37 -0.42
N GLY A 465 -10.74 -10.70 0.84
CA GLY A 465 -10.36 -11.99 1.43
C GLY A 465 -10.79 -12.13 2.88
N VAL A 466 -10.28 -13.17 3.55
CA VAL A 466 -10.40 -13.38 5.01
C VAL A 466 -9.04 -13.24 5.70
N CYS A 467 -8.98 -13.42 7.03
CA CYS A 467 -7.76 -13.23 7.81
C CYS A 467 -6.59 -14.10 7.33
N GLN A 468 -6.87 -15.33 6.90
CA GLN A 468 -5.89 -16.24 6.28
C GLN A 468 -5.27 -15.62 5.01
N ASP A 469 -6.09 -15.05 4.15
CA ASP A 469 -5.67 -14.49 2.86
C ASP A 469 -4.79 -13.26 3.07
N PHE A 470 -5.18 -12.39 4.00
CA PHE A 470 -4.42 -11.19 4.36
C PHE A 470 -3.07 -11.53 5.00
N ALA A 471 -3.04 -12.52 5.90
CA ALA A 471 -1.79 -13.02 6.48
C ALA A 471 -0.86 -13.60 5.40
N ASN A 472 -1.38 -14.42 4.48
CA ASN A 472 -0.58 -14.99 3.39
C ASN A 472 -0.06 -13.92 2.41
N LEU A 473 -0.87 -12.91 2.09
CA LEU A 473 -0.42 -11.77 1.29
C LEU A 473 0.71 -11.01 1.99
N PHE A 474 0.54 -10.65 3.27
CA PHE A 474 1.58 -9.98 4.04
C PHE A 474 2.88 -10.81 4.03
N ILE A 475 2.80 -12.11 4.34
CA ILE A 475 3.95 -13.01 4.34
C ILE A 475 4.66 -13.01 2.99
N CYS A 476 3.91 -13.10 1.88
CA CYS A 476 4.47 -13.07 0.54
C CYS A 476 5.24 -11.77 0.29
N LEU A 477 4.64 -10.62 0.56
CA LEU A 477 5.26 -9.31 0.35
C LEU A 477 6.51 -9.13 1.25
N ALA A 478 6.42 -9.48 2.53
CA ALA A 478 7.56 -9.41 3.45
C ALA A 478 8.74 -10.27 2.98
N ARG A 479 8.47 -11.49 2.51
CA ARG A 479 9.49 -12.40 1.99
C ARG A 479 10.16 -11.89 0.71
N LEU A 480 9.39 -11.28 -0.20
CA LEU A 480 9.92 -10.62 -1.40
C LEU A 480 10.86 -9.45 -1.04
N LEU A 481 10.63 -8.80 0.11
CA LEU A 481 11.53 -7.79 0.68
C LEU A 481 12.69 -8.35 1.52
N SER A 482 12.93 -9.67 1.48
CA SER A 482 13.93 -10.38 2.29
C SER A 482 13.72 -10.26 3.81
N VAL A 483 12.48 -10.01 4.25
CA VAL A 483 12.07 -10.05 5.65
C VAL A 483 11.51 -11.45 5.96
N PRO A 484 12.13 -12.25 6.85
CA PRO A 484 11.62 -13.56 7.19
C PRO A 484 10.23 -13.45 7.83
N ALA A 485 9.26 -14.17 7.29
CA ALA A 485 7.87 -14.12 7.73
C ALA A 485 7.28 -15.53 7.90
N ARG A 486 6.44 -15.72 8.92
CA ARG A 486 5.77 -16.98 9.22
C ARG A 486 4.28 -16.75 9.52
N TYR A 487 3.48 -17.75 9.19
CA TYR A 487 2.06 -17.77 9.47
C TYR A 487 1.83 -18.11 10.93
N VAL A 488 0.84 -17.47 11.55
CA VAL A 488 0.39 -17.75 12.91
C VAL A 488 -1.11 -18.00 12.88
N CYS A 489 -1.51 -19.10 13.51
CA CYS A 489 -2.90 -19.38 13.84
C CYS A 489 -3.10 -19.27 15.36
N GLY A 490 -4.26 -18.77 15.77
CA GLY A 490 -4.55 -18.61 17.18
C GLY A 490 -5.96 -18.10 17.46
N TYR A 491 -6.11 -17.47 18.61
CA TYR A 491 -7.37 -16.92 19.08
C TYR A 491 -7.24 -15.43 19.35
N LEU A 492 -8.33 -14.70 19.12
CA LEU A 492 -8.39 -13.25 19.32
C LEU A 492 -9.38 -12.93 20.43
N TYR A 493 -8.93 -12.20 21.46
CA TYR A 493 -9.82 -11.58 22.41
C TYR A 493 -10.32 -10.25 21.87
N THR A 494 -11.62 -10.14 21.60
CA THR A 494 -12.22 -8.88 21.11
C THR A 494 -12.96 -8.11 22.20
N GLY A 495 -13.12 -8.64 23.41
CA GLY A 495 -14.00 -8.03 24.42
C GLY A 495 -15.49 -7.97 23.99
N PRO A 496 -16.38 -7.52 24.89
CA PRO A 496 -17.84 -7.69 24.74
C PRO A 496 -18.56 -6.70 23.79
N LYS A 497 -17.89 -5.65 23.28
CA LYS A 497 -18.53 -4.60 22.45
C LYS A 497 -17.75 -4.24 21.18
N HIS A 498 -16.79 -5.07 20.78
CA HIS A 498 -15.91 -4.71 19.67
C HIS A 498 -16.54 -5.07 18.31
N PRO A 499 -16.43 -4.22 17.29
CA PRO A 499 -17.04 -4.43 15.97
C PRO A 499 -16.61 -5.75 15.30
N ASN A 500 -15.43 -6.28 15.66
CA ASN A 500 -14.89 -7.54 15.14
C ASN A 500 -15.33 -8.79 15.93
N HIS A 501 -16.41 -8.74 16.70
CA HIS A 501 -16.81 -9.88 17.55
C HIS A 501 -17.02 -11.19 16.78
N SER A 502 -17.51 -11.12 15.54
CA SER A 502 -17.69 -12.27 14.64
C SER A 502 -16.39 -12.93 14.15
N MET A 503 -15.23 -12.29 14.40
CA MET A 503 -13.89 -12.87 14.20
C MET A 503 -13.40 -13.64 15.43
N ALA A 504 -13.94 -13.37 16.63
CA ALA A 504 -13.59 -14.07 17.87
C ALA A 504 -14.28 -15.43 18.01
N GLU A 505 -15.31 -15.70 17.20
CA GLU A 505 -16.11 -16.93 17.23
C GLU A 505 -15.40 -18.13 16.56
N ALA A 506 -14.23 -17.92 15.94
CA ALA A 506 -13.44 -18.95 15.29
C ALA A 506 -11.92 -18.71 15.50
N SER A 507 -11.08 -19.59 14.96
CA SER A 507 -9.63 -19.36 14.91
C SER A 507 -9.30 -18.15 14.04
N HIS A 508 -8.36 -17.33 14.50
CA HIS A 508 -7.83 -16.18 13.78
C HIS A 508 -6.45 -16.48 13.19
N ALA A 509 -6.05 -15.68 12.20
CA ALA A 509 -4.79 -15.81 11.49
C ALA A 509 -4.10 -14.46 11.32
N TRP A 510 -2.79 -14.45 11.52
CA TRP A 510 -1.94 -13.28 11.36
C TRP A 510 -0.51 -13.69 10.99
N VAL A 511 0.38 -12.71 10.84
CA VAL A 511 1.77 -12.95 10.45
C VAL A 511 2.71 -12.60 11.60
N GLN A 512 3.81 -13.35 11.71
CA GLN A 512 4.99 -12.91 12.46
C GLN A 512 6.15 -12.67 11.50
N VAL A 513 6.85 -11.56 11.68
CA VAL A 513 8.10 -11.25 10.96
C VAL A 513 9.28 -11.27 11.92
N TYR A 514 10.43 -11.75 11.47
CA TYR A 514 11.66 -11.76 12.26
C TYR A 514 12.41 -10.46 12.04
N LEU A 515 12.45 -9.63 13.08
CA LEU A 515 13.15 -8.36 13.07
C LEU A 515 14.55 -8.54 13.69
N PRO A 516 15.61 -7.95 13.08
CA PRO A 516 16.94 -7.93 13.69
C PRO A 516 16.89 -7.43 15.14
N GLU A 517 17.56 -8.13 16.05
CA GLU A 517 17.69 -7.80 17.48
C GLU A 517 16.38 -7.83 18.32
N VAL A 518 15.21 -7.86 17.67
CA VAL A 518 13.89 -7.92 18.34
C VAL A 518 13.31 -9.34 18.32
N GLY A 519 13.58 -10.10 17.26
CA GLY A 519 13.03 -11.44 17.04
C GLY A 519 11.66 -11.43 16.36
N TRP A 520 10.88 -12.51 16.55
CA TRP A 520 9.56 -12.65 15.94
C TRP A 520 8.56 -11.67 16.53
N LYS A 521 8.01 -10.78 15.69
CA LYS A 521 6.96 -9.85 16.08
C LYS A 521 5.74 -9.99 15.18
N GLY A 522 4.54 -9.99 15.78
CA GLY A 522 3.30 -10.23 15.06
C GLY A 522 2.64 -8.95 14.52
N PHE A 523 2.07 -9.06 13.33
CA PHE A 523 1.26 -8.04 12.66
C PHE A 523 -0.04 -8.70 12.23
N ASP A 524 -1.17 -8.05 12.51
CA ASP A 524 -2.50 -8.51 12.11
C ASP A 524 -3.06 -7.57 11.03
N PRO A 525 -2.94 -7.95 9.74
CA PRO A 525 -3.43 -7.12 8.64
C PRO A 525 -4.95 -7.06 8.56
N THR A 526 -5.67 -7.93 9.30
CA THR A 526 -7.13 -7.91 9.32
C THR A 526 -7.68 -6.81 10.23
N SER A 527 -6.92 -6.44 11.26
CA SER A 527 -7.28 -5.38 12.21
C SER A 527 -6.37 -4.15 12.11
N GLY A 528 -5.30 -4.21 11.31
CA GLY A 528 -4.34 -3.12 11.13
C GLY A 528 -3.40 -2.93 12.32
N VAL A 529 -3.41 -3.83 13.30
CA VAL A 529 -2.64 -3.68 14.55
C VAL A 529 -1.39 -4.55 14.57
N VAL A 530 -0.44 -4.16 15.42
CA VAL A 530 0.66 -5.03 15.85
C VAL A 530 0.13 -5.91 16.98
N THR A 531 0.39 -7.22 16.93
CA THR A 531 -0.18 -8.13 17.93
C THR A 531 0.43 -7.90 19.32
N GLN A 532 -0.42 -7.92 20.34
CA GLN A 532 -0.05 -7.77 21.75
C GLN A 532 -0.84 -8.78 22.61
N THR A 533 -1.38 -8.36 23.75
CA THR A 533 -2.01 -9.23 24.75
C THR A 533 -3.45 -9.66 24.42
N ASP A 534 -3.96 -9.30 23.23
CA ASP A 534 -5.25 -9.77 22.72
C ASP A 534 -5.11 -11.02 21.81
N HIS A 535 -3.89 -11.34 21.36
CA HIS A 535 -3.62 -12.40 20.38
C HIS A 535 -2.96 -13.62 21.04
N VAL A 536 -3.73 -14.70 21.23
CA VAL A 536 -3.22 -15.95 21.80
C VAL A 536 -2.70 -16.85 20.69
N ARG A 537 -1.40 -17.15 20.71
CA ARG A 537 -0.73 -17.98 19.71
C ARG A 537 -0.99 -19.47 19.95
N LEU A 538 -1.46 -20.15 18.91
CA LEU A 538 -1.75 -21.57 18.95
C LEU A 538 -0.72 -22.39 18.17
N ALA A 539 -0.48 -22.02 16.92
CA ALA A 539 0.48 -22.69 16.06
C ALA A 539 1.14 -21.71 15.09
N VAL A 540 2.36 -22.02 14.66
CA VAL A 540 3.13 -21.28 13.66
C VAL A 540 3.61 -22.20 12.55
N GLY A 541 3.78 -21.65 11.35
CA GLY A 541 4.19 -22.43 10.19
C GLY A 541 4.65 -21.55 9.03
N ARG A 542 5.10 -22.15 7.92
CA ARG A 542 5.48 -21.36 6.73
C ARG A 542 4.24 -20.84 6.00
N SER A 543 3.14 -21.55 6.08
CA SER A 543 1.85 -21.23 5.48
C SER A 543 0.71 -21.78 6.35
N TYR A 544 -0.53 -21.57 5.92
CA TYR A 544 -1.73 -22.13 6.54
C TYR A 544 -1.62 -23.63 6.83
N VAL A 545 -1.12 -24.43 5.88
CA VAL A 545 -1.09 -25.91 5.97
C VAL A 545 -0.24 -26.41 7.15
N ASP A 546 0.84 -25.69 7.44
CA ASP A 546 1.76 -26.05 8.53
C ASP A 546 1.15 -25.74 9.92
N ALA A 547 0.19 -24.80 10.00
CA ALA A 547 -0.34 -24.25 11.25
C ALA A 547 -1.86 -24.45 11.43
N THR A 548 -2.53 -25.22 10.57
CA THR A 548 -3.97 -25.47 10.68
C THR A 548 -4.32 -26.08 12.05
N PRO A 549 -5.31 -25.54 12.79
CA PRO A 549 -5.69 -26.02 14.13
C PRO A 549 -6.12 -27.49 14.15
N THR A 550 -6.90 -27.90 13.15
CA THR A 550 -7.41 -29.26 13.00
C THR A 550 -7.28 -29.67 11.55
N SER A 551 -6.60 -30.78 11.30
CA SER A 551 -6.50 -31.38 9.97
C SER A 551 -6.67 -32.88 10.09
N GLY A 552 -7.21 -33.54 9.08
CA GLY A 552 -7.41 -34.98 9.15
C GLY A 552 -7.65 -35.61 7.79
N THR A 553 -7.56 -36.93 7.77
CA THR A 553 -7.89 -37.76 6.62
C THR A 553 -8.90 -38.82 7.08
N ILE A 554 -10.04 -38.85 6.39
CA ILE A 554 -11.03 -39.91 6.53
C ILE A 554 -10.75 -40.98 5.48
N TYR A 555 -10.83 -42.24 5.86
CA TYR A 555 -10.59 -43.38 4.97
C TYR A 555 -11.92 -43.97 4.48
N THR A 556 -12.86 -43.11 4.10
CA THR A 556 -14.20 -43.49 3.62
C THR A 556 -14.56 -42.60 2.43
N SER A 557 -14.89 -43.21 1.30
CA SER A 557 -15.18 -42.50 0.06
C SER A 557 -16.62 -41.99 -0.01
N GLY A 558 -16.83 -40.78 -0.53
CA GLY A 558 -18.16 -40.26 -0.83
C GLY A 558 -19.01 -39.94 0.41
N VAL A 559 -18.34 -39.55 1.51
CA VAL A 559 -18.94 -39.01 2.72
C VAL A 559 -19.02 -37.48 2.57
N ARG A 560 -20.16 -36.89 2.90
CA ARG A 560 -20.31 -35.44 3.06
C ARG A 560 -20.14 -35.07 4.51
N GLU A 561 -19.40 -33.99 4.74
CA GLU A 561 -19.18 -33.45 6.07
C GLU A 561 -19.79 -32.06 6.21
N THR A 562 -20.28 -31.78 7.41
CA THR A 562 -20.68 -30.44 7.88
C THR A 562 -19.86 -30.13 9.13
N LEU A 563 -19.41 -28.89 9.26
CA LEU A 563 -18.48 -28.45 10.27
C LEU A 563 -19.05 -27.27 11.06
N ASP A 564 -19.08 -27.42 12.39
CA ASP A 564 -19.41 -26.34 13.32
C ASP A 564 -18.19 -26.02 14.19
N VAL A 565 -17.78 -24.76 14.21
CA VAL A 565 -16.65 -24.29 15.04
C VAL A 565 -17.14 -23.17 15.95
N ALA A 566 -16.81 -23.28 17.24
CA ALA A 566 -17.08 -22.25 18.23
C ALA A 566 -15.83 -22.01 19.08
N VAL A 567 -15.43 -20.76 19.20
CA VAL A 567 -14.35 -20.33 20.07
C VAL A 567 -14.87 -19.28 21.06
N HIS A 568 -14.54 -19.47 22.34
CA HIS A 568 -14.82 -18.51 23.40
C HIS A 568 -13.52 -18.14 24.10
N VAL A 569 -13.22 -16.85 24.13
CA VAL A 569 -12.06 -16.28 24.84
C VAL A 569 -12.56 -15.30 25.88
N THR A 570 -12.34 -15.60 27.16
CA THR A 570 -12.82 -14.81 28.29
C THR A 570 -11.65 -14.43 29.20
N PRO A 571 -11.62 -13.20 29.75
CA PRO A 571 -10.60 -12.84 30.74
C PRO A 571 -10.82 -13.58 32.06
N ILE A 572 -9.73 -13.93 32.72
CA ILE A 572 -9.71 -14.52 34.06
C ILE A 572 -9.00 -13.54 34.99
N GLY A 573 -9.71 -12.99 35.98
CA GLY A 573 -9.15 -12.06 36.96
C GLY A 573 -9.32 -10.60 36.57
#